data_AF-A0A1G9UQN4-F1
#
_entry.id   AF-A0A1G9UQN4-F1
#
_cell.length_a   1.000
_cell.length_b   1.000
_cell.length_c   1.000
_cell.angle_alpha   90.00
_cell.angle_beta   90.00
_cell.angle_gamma   90.00
#
_symmetry.space_group_name_H-M   'P 1'
#
loop_
_entity.id
_entity.type
_entity.pdbx_description
1 polymer ?
#
loop_
_entity_poly.entity_id
_entity_poly.type
_entity_poly.pdbx_seq_one_letter_code
_entity_poly.pdbx_strand_id
1 'polypeptide(L)'
;MNLKRILVFIVILLTFINPSKAQDPIFYLNFDDKEVKETIVSKEEAVYMVDLQQSQFTQGLTGKALDLSAHAALRRPIKLEKGKLPNFDAQTSFSVQIWVKTLPDARMGTPIMGNKKVDDESTIGWQVYTENNGAWALLLNDGKSIYTYKPTAKRQRINDGEWHQIVVTIQRDKQEVWIYFDGENTAIYNTPGLGGLETEWSTVIGGSDEKWEYGSNGQWNAFNGFIDEVKMWKRSLTSTEVNKLYTRFYPKTQRKEEQYNPKHLKVLAWNIWHGGHRYGQEVGVQRVIETIKATNADIVGLIETYGSGEIIADALGYHFYLISSNLSIMSRYPITETIKAFKPFNFGGAKLKIGPTKELIFFDTWLHYLPDYSSSIIKENKKTKELIADEAATRHSEIKQILKEINPYLKNAEALPIIMSGDFNIGSHLDWTERTKAIHYNKIVAWPESKEMKKSGFIDSYRELHIDPLRDPGFTWTPRAATSSDKYGLRDRIDYIYYKGTSLDAIESKVIDYHPIMFPSDHAAVITVFQLK
;
A
#
# COMPACT_ATOMS: atom_id res chain seq x y z
N MET A 1 48.42 9.57 -51.23
CA MET A 1 46.98 9.79 -51.04
C MET A 1 46.52 8.84 -49.94
N ASN A 2 46.14 9.41 -48.79
CA ASN A 2 45.71 8.72 -47.57
C ASN A 2 44.41 7.93 -47.77
N LEU A 3 44.30 6.71 -47.20
CA LEU A 3 43.05 6.16 -46.64
C LEU A 3 43.40 4.92 -45.78
N LYS A 4 43.72 5.15 -44.50
CA LYS A 4 42.87 4.89 -43.33
C LYS A 4 42.54 3.40 -43.07
N ARG A 5 43.34 2.82 -42.17
CA ARG A 5 42.96 1.72 -41.27
C ARG A 5 41.69 2.12 -40.49
N ILE A 6 40.68 1.26 -40.48
CA ILE A 6 39.61 1.29 -39.48
C ILE A 6 39.72 -0.03 -38.70
N LEU A 7 40.36 0.07 -37.54
CA LEU A 7 40.36 -0.97 -36.52
C LEU A 7 39.10 -0.73 -35.68
N VAL A 8 38.09 -1.59 -35.81
CA VAL A 8 36.89 -1.54 -34.97
C VAL A 8 37.27 -2.12 -33.61
N PHE A 9 37.45 -1.25 -32.62
CA PHE A 9 37.51 -1.65 -31.21
C PHE A 9 36.10 -2.00 -30.76
N ILE A 10 35.82 -3.30 -30.63
CA ILE A 10 34.63 -3.78 -29.92
C ILE A 10 34.93 -3.62 -28.43
N VAL A 11 34.43 -2.54 -27.83
CA VAL A 11 34.37 -2.40 -26.38
C VAL A 11 33.22 -3.27 -25.90
N ILE A 12 33.53 -4.50 -25.49
CA ILE A 12 32.60 -5.33 -24.74
C ILE A 12 32.48 -4.68 -23.35
N LEU A 13 31.43 -3.91 -23.14
CA LEU A 13 31.04 -3.44 -21.82
C LEU A 13 30.49 -4.65 -21.06
N LEU A 14 31.38 -5.41 -20.40
CA LEU A 14 31.00 -6.38 -19.39
C LEU A 14 30.39 -5.60 -18.22
N THR A 15 29.06 -5.45 -18.24
CA THR A 15 28.30 -5.11 -17.04
C THR A 15 28.52 -6.24 -16.04
N PHE A 16 29.43 -6.05 -15.09
CA PHE A 16 29.49 -6.84 -13.88
C PHE A 16 28.18 -6.61 -13.12
N ILE A 17 27.18 -7.45 -13.41
CA ILE A 17 26.13 -7.74 -12.45
C ILE A 17 26.85 -8.50 -11.33
N ASN A 18 27.35 -7.77 -10.34
CA ASN A 18 27.67 -8.39 -9.06
C ASN A 18 26.36 -8.98 -8.56
N PRO A 19 26.21 -10.31 -8.42
CA PRO A 19 25.14 -10.83 -7.58
C PRO A 19 25.42 -10.23 -6.21
N SER A 20 24.54 -9.33 -5.72
CA SER A 20 24.71 -8.77 -4.38
C SER A 20 24.76 -9.97 -3.44
N LYS A 21 25.94 -10.28 -2.90
CA LYS A 21 26.03 -11.14 -1.72
C LYS A 21 25.12 -10.46 -0.71
N ALA A 22 24.02 -11.11 -0.34
CA ALA A 22 23.16 -10.60 0.71
C ALA A 22 24.07 -10.35 1.91
N GLN A 23 24.23 -9.10 2.31
CA GLN A 23 24.99 -8.81 3.53
C GLN A 23 24.28 -9.52 4.67
N ASP A 24 25.07 -10.22 5.49
CA ASP A 24 24.58 -10.87 6.69
C ASP A 24 23.87 -9.85 7.60
N PRO A 25 22.85 -10.30 8.35
CA PRO A 25 22.21 -9.44 9.34
C PRO A 25 23.26 -8.91 10.33
N ILE A 26 23.11 -7.66 10.76
CA ILE A 26 23.97 -7.07 11.80
C ILE A 26 23.59 -7.55 13.20
N PHE A 27 22.37 -8.06 13.35
CA PHE A 27 21.87 -8.73 14.54
C PHE A 27 21.10 -9.97 14.11
N TYR A 28 21.40 -11.12 14.71
CA TYR A 28 20.69 -12.37 14.49
C TYR A 28 20.55 -13.11 15.82
N LEU A 29 19.34 -13.57 16.12
CA LEU A 29 19.04 -14.42 17.25
C LEU A 29 18.13 -15.58 16.80
N ASN A 30 18.66 -16.80 16.82
CA ASN A 30 17.98 -18.05 16.47
C ASN A 30 17.68 -18.95 17.68
N PHE A 31 18.11 -18.57 18.89
CA PHE A 31 17.95 -19.33 20.14
C PHE A 31 18.59 -20.73 20.19
N ASP A 32 19.26 -21.16 19.12
CA ASP A 32 20.02 -22.40 19.04
C ASP A 32 21.41 -22.26 19.67
N ASP A 33 22.02 -21.11 19.42
CA ASP A 33 23.32 -20.76 19.93
C ASP A 33 23.17 -20.15 21.34
N LYS A 34 24.10 -20.42 22.26
CA LYS A 34 24.07 -19.95 23.67
C LYS A 34 24.22 -18.42 23.83
N GLU A 35 23.80 -17.64 22.84
CA GLU A 35 23.97 -16.19 22.79
C GLU A 35 23.02 -15.45 23.74
N VAL A 36 21.90 -16.05 24.13
CA VAL A 36 21.10 -15.54 25.25
C VAL A 36 21.78 -15.97 26.55
N LYS A 37 22.53 -15.05 27.17
CA LYS A 37 23.08 -15.27 28.50
C LYS A 37 21.93 -15.42 29.50
N GLU A 38 21.75 -16.62 30.02
CA GLU A 38 20.89 -16.84 31.18
C GLU A 38 21.58 -16.30 32.43
N THR A 39 20.91 -15.41 33.14
CA THR A 39 21.36 -14.99 34.47
C THR A 39 20.97 -16.08 35.46
N ILE A 40 21.95 -16.80 36.00
CA ILE A 40 21.75 -17.74 37.11
C ILE A 40 21.90 -16.97 38.41
N VAL A 41 20.80 -16.63 39.06
CA VAL A 41 20.81 -16.03 40.39
C VAL A 41 20.84 -17.17 41.42
N SER A 42 21.76 -17.10 42.38
CA SER A 42 21.84 -18.10 43.45
C SER A 42 20.62 -18.02 44.38
N LYS A 43 20.32 -19.09 45.12
CA LYS A 43 19.19 -19.09 46.07
C LYS A 43 19.37 -18.06 47.18
N GLU A 44 20.62 -17.82 47.55
CA GLU A 44 21.02 -16.91 48.60
C GLU A 44 20.91 -15.44 48.16
N GLU A 45 20.99 -15.15 46.86
CA GLU A 45 20.91 -13.80 46.29
C GLU A 45 19.52 -13.47 45.69
N ALA A 46 18.67 -14.48 45.48
CA ALA A 46 17.35 -14.29 44.89
C ALA A 46 16.41 -13.50 45.82
N VAL A 47 15.80 -12.44 45.27
CA VAL A 47 14.81 -11.61 45.99
C VAL A 47 13.40 -12.06 45.63
N TYR A 48 13.18 -12.45 44.38
CA TYR A 48 11.91 -12.89 43.84
C TYR A 48 12.00 -14.34 43.34
N MET A 49 10.88 -15.08 43.39
CA MET A 49 10.84 -16.48 42.89
C MET A 49 11.25 -16.62 41.43
N VAL A 50 10.97 -15.60 40.62
CA VAL A 50 11.35 -15.49 39.21
C VAL A 50 12.88 -15.38 38.98
N ASP A 51 13.65 -14.99 40.00
CA ASP A 51 15.12 -14.92 39.91
C ASP A 51 15.72 -16.32 39.87
N LEU A 52 15.00 -17.30 40.43
CA LEU A 52 15.34 -18.73 40.41
C LEU A 52 14.88 -19.43 39.13
N GLN A 53 14.19 -18.72 38.24
CA GLN A 53 13.65 -19.27 36.99
C GLN A 53 14.48 -18.79 35.79
N GLN A 54 14.53 -19.65 34.77
CA GLN A 54 15.20 -19.37 33.51
C GLN A 54 14.17 -19.26 32.38
N SER A 55 14.54 -18.53 31.34
CA SER A 55 13.75 -18.48 30.11
C SER A 55 13.56 -19.89 29.56
N GLN A 56 12.36 -20.18 29.08
CA GLN A 56 12.05 -21.49 28.51
C GLN A 56 12.16 -21.47 26.99
N PHE A 57 12.52 -22.62 26.46
CA PHE A 57 12.68 -22.83 25.03
C PHE A 57 11.92 -24.08 24.61
N THR A 58 11.29 -24.02 23.45
CA THR A 58 10.58 -25.15 22.81
C THR A 58 11.21 -25.45 21.45
N GLN A 59 10.68 -26.43 20.73
CA GLN A 59 11.08 -26.68 19.34
C GLN A 59 10.71 -25.50 18.44
N GLY A 60 11.71 -24.90 17.80
CA GLY A 60 11.57 -23.78 16.85
C GLY A 60 11.33 -24.23 15.41
N LEU A 61 11.55 -23.32 14.46
CA LEU A 61 11.60 -23.62 13.02
C LEU A 61 12.75 -24.57 12.71
N THR A 62 13.89 -24.28 13.32
CA THR A 62 15.03 -25.17 13.50
C THR A 62 15.45 -25.11 14.94
N GLY A 63 15.79 -26.25 15.54
CA GLY A 63 16.26 -26.31 16.93
C GLY A 63 15.28 -25.69 17.94
N LYS A 64 15.64 -24.55 18.55
CA LYS A 64 14.94 -23.93 19.67
C LYS A 64 14.26 -22.61 19.30
N ALA A 65 13.13 -22.34 19.95
CA ALA A 65 12.47 -21.04 19.95
C ALA A 65 12.23 -20.57 21.39
N LEU A 66 12.24 -19.26 21.61
CA LEU A 66 11.89 -18.66 22.90
C LEU A 66 10.40 -18.89 23.19
N ASP A 67 10.08 -19.48 24.34
CA ASP A 67 8.70 -19.71 24.79
C ASP A 67 8.26 -18.61 25.76
N LEU A 68 7.33 -17.77 25.30
CA LEU A 68 6.61 -16.77 26.08
C LEU A 68 5.11 -17.09 26.14
N SER A 69 4.72 -18.31 25.78
CA SER A 69 3.31 -18.71 25.75
C SER A 69 2.74 -18.88 27.16
N ALA A 70 1.44 -19.14 27.24
CA ALA A 70 0.77 -19.51 28.48
C ALA A 70 1.33 -20.78 29.14
N HIS A 71 2.14 -21.59 28.44
CA HIS A 71 2.79 -22.77 29.01
C HIS A 71 4.14 -22.45 29.66
N ALA A 72 4.68 -21.24 29.46
CA ALA A 72 5.97 -20.88 30.02
C ALA A 72 5.83 -20.46 31.50
N ALA A 73 6.62 -21.08 32.37
CA ALA A 73 6.70 -20.74 33.80
C ALA A 73 7.26 -19.32 34.02
N LEU A 74 8.18 -18.90 33.15
CA LEU A 74 8.75 -17.56 33.12
C LEU A 74 8.66 -17.01 31.69
N ARG A 75 7.78 -16.04 31.49
CA ARG A 75 7.56 -15.38 30.20
C ARG A 75 8.46 -14.15 30.05
N ARG A 76 9.78 -14.34 30.11
CA ARG A 76 10.77 -13.25 30.15
C ARG A 76 11.14 -12.79 28.72
N PRO A 77 10.75 -11.57 28.30
CA PRO A 77 11.19 -10.97 27.04
C PRO A 77 12.71 -10.72 27.03
N ILE A 78 13.28 -10.43 25.86
CA ILE A 78 14.72 -10.14 25.72
C ILE A 78 14.93 -8.66 25.40
N LYS A 79 15.57 -7.96 26.33
CA LYS A 79 15.99 -6.56 26.15
C LYS A 79 17.33 -6.51 25.42
N LEU A 80 17.38 -5.82 24.28
CA LEU A 80 18.56 -5.73 23.44
C LEU A 80 19.45 -4.54 23.81
N GLU A 81 20.77 -4.74 23.75
CA GLU A 81 21.76 -3.69 23.93
C GLU A 81 21.81 -2.77 22.71
N LYS A 82 21.69 -1.45 22.91
CA LYS A 82 21.61 -0.45 21.82
C LYS A 82 22.77 -0.51 20.82
N GLY A 83 23.97 -0.91 21.23
CA GLY A 83 25.17 -0.91 20.38
C GLY A 83 25.25 -2.01 19.31
N LYS A 84 24.33 -2.99 19.32
CA LYS A 84 24.32 -4.12 18.36
C LYS A 84 23.20 -4.03 17.32
N LEU A 85 22.43 -2.95 17.35
CA LEU A 85 21.24 -2.75 16.51
C LEU A 85 21.55 -1.75 15.38
N PRO A 86 20.75 -1.72 14.30
CA PRO A 86 20.80 -0.60 13.37
C PRO A 86 20.42 0.69 14.10
N ASN A 87 20.95 1.82 13.63
CA ASN A 87 20.39 3.11 13.97
C ASN A 87 19.01 3.22 13.32
N PHE A 88 18.02 3.69 14.07
CA PHE A 88 16.66 3.96 13.62
C PHE A 88 16.48 5.43 13.18
N ASP A 89 17.57 6.11 12.83
CA ASP A 89 17.60 7.53 12.52
C ASP A 89 16.88 7.85 11.21
N ALA A 90 16.78 9.14 10.86
CA ALA A 90 16.06 9.57 9.66
C ALA A 90 16.83 9.29 8.35
N GLN A 91 18.07 8.80 8.43
CA GLN A 91 18.98 8.65 7.30
C GLN A 91 19.26 7.17 6.95
N THR A 92 19.15 6.28 7.94
CA THR A 92 19.53 4.88 7.83
C THR A 92 18.31 4.03 7.50
N SER A 93 18.31 3.43 6.31
CA SER A 93 17.37 2.36 5.95
C SER A 93 17.65 1.13 6.82
N PHE A 94 16.61 0.44 7.28
CA PHE A 94 16.76 -0.77 8.07
C PHE A 94 15.64 -1.78 7.80
N SER A 95 15.89 -3.04 8.14
CA SER A 95 14.89 -4.10 8.05
C SER A 95 14.88 -4.93 9.32
N VAL A 96 13.70 -5.39 9.72
CA VAL A 96 13.47 -6.27 10.86
C VAL A 96 12.68 -7.47 10.38
N GLN A 97 13.17 -8.67 10.71
CA GLN A 97 12.45 -9.93 10.55
C GLN A 97 12.20 -10.53 11.93
N ILE A 98 11.02 -11.09 12.13
CA ILE A 98 10.70 -11.94 13.27
C ILE A 98 9.81 -13.10 12.80
N TRP A 99 10.08 -14.30 13.34
CA TRP A 99 9.15 -15.42 13.23
C TRP A 99 8.37 -15.56 14.52
N VAL A 100 7.06 -15.75 14.39
CA VAL A 100 6.15 -15.88 15.52
C VAL A 100 5.25 -17.09 15.34
N LYS A 101 4.92 -17.73 16.44
CA LYS A 101 3.84 -18.70 16.55
C LYS A 101 3.12 -18.44 17.85
N THR A 102 1.83 -18.71 17.93
CA THR A 102 1.12 -18.70 19.21
C THR A 102 0.39 -20.02 19.41
N LEU A 103 -0.23 -20.21 20.57
CA LEU A 103 -1.21 -21.28 20.73
C LEU A 103 -2.47 -20.92 19.92
N PRO A 104 -3.21 -21.91 19.39
CA PRO A 104 -4.50 -21.64 18.78
C PRO A 104 -5.40 -20.81 19.70
N ASP A 105 -5.98 -19.74 19.15
CA ASP A 105 -6.87 -18.81 19.87
C ASP A 105 -6.23 -18.12 21.09
N ALA A 106 -4.89 -18.04 21.14
CA ALA A 106 -4.18 -17.28 22.17
C ALA A 106 -4.74 -15.85 22.29
N ARG A 107 -4.88 -15.38 23.54
CA ARG A 107 -5.21 -13.97 23.81
C ARG A 107 -4.10 -13.08 23.30
N MET A 108 -4.49 -12.07 22.53
CA MET A 108 -3.64 -11.08 21.87
C MET A 108 -3.75 -9.71 22.56
N GLY A 109 -3.09 -8.70 22.00
CA GLY A 109 -3.04 -7.34 22.54
C GLY A 109 -1.70 -6.97 23.17
N THR A 110 -0.64 -7.75 22.95
CA THR A 110 0.71 -7.48 23.47
C THR A 110 1.73 -7.25 22.35
N PRO A 111 2.84 -6.53 22.65
CA PRO A 111 3.93 -6.34 21.70
C PRO A 111 4.62 -7.64 21.31
N ILE A 112 5.04 -7.71 20.05
CA ILE A 112 5.92 -8.77 19.53
C ILE A 112 7.37 -8.29 19.57
N MET A 113 7.66 -7.10 19.06
CA MET A 113 9.00 -6.51 19.08
C MET A 113 8.93 -5.00 18.84
N GLY A 114 9.77 -4.23 19.53
CA GLY A 114 9.87 -2.79 19.27
C GLY A 114 10.61 -2.03 20.37
N ASN A 115 10.67 -0.72 20.22
CA ASN A 115 11.30 0.21 21.17
C ASN A 115 10.31 1.24 21.71
N LYS A 116 9.06 0.86 21.93
CA LYS A 116 8.00 1.76 22.41
C LYS A 116 7.32 1.22 23.65
N LYS A 117 6.62 2.12 24.33
CA LYS A 117 5.59 1.76 25.30
C LYS A 117 4.40 1.05 24.65
N VAL A 118 3.74 0.19 25.41
CA VAL A 118 2.50 -0.49 25.02
C VAL A 118 1.33 0.49 25.11
N ASP A 119 0.39 0.40 24.17
CA ASP A 119 -0.85 1.21 24.11
C ASP A 119 -0.63 2.73 24.13
N ASP A 120 0.57 3.19 23.73
CA ASP A 120 0.91 4.60 23.66
C ASP A 120 1.31 5.01 22.23
N GLU A 121 0.33 5.56 21.52
CA GLU A 121 0.53 6.10 20.19
C GLU A 121 1.39 7.37 20.18
N SER A 122 1.64 8.03 21.32
CA SER A 122 2.38 9.29 21.41
C SER A 122 3.90 9.13 21.57
N THR A 123 4.35 8.01 22.13
CA THR A 123 5.78 7.72 22.29
C THR A 123 6.45 7.69 20.91
N ILE A 124 7.71 8.14 20.78
CA ILE A 124 8.52 8.00 19.55
C ILE A 124 9.07 6.57 19.46
N GLY A 125 9.12 6.00 18.26
CA GLY A 125 9.68 4.67 17.99
C GLY A 125 8.81 3.81 17.07
N TRP A 126 9.13 2.52 17.00
CA TRP A 126 8.41 1.52 16.22
C TRP A 126 8.01 0.30 17.07
N GLN A 127 6.91 -0.34 16.71
CA GLN A 127 6.45 -1.57 17.37
C GLN A 127 5.68 -2.46 16.38
N VAL A 128 6.05 -3.74 16.35
CA VAL A 128 5.23 -4.83 15.82
C VAL A 128 4.51 -5.46 17.00
N TYR A 129 3.19 -5.62 16.92
CA TYR A 129 2.36 -6.07 18.03
C TYR A 129 1.18 -6.92 17.56
N THR A 130 0.47 -7.53 18.51
CA THR A 130 -0.70 -8.37 18.26
C THR A 130 -1.99 -7.59 18.47
N GLU A 131 -2.97 -7.80 17.60
CA GLU A 131 -4.31 -7.20 17.72
C GLU A 131 -5.29 -8.21 18.32
N ASN A 132 -6.27 -7.73 19.07
CA ASN A 132 -7.29 -8.56 19.72
C ASN A 132 -8.11 -9.43 18.74
N ASN A 133 -8.15 -9.08 17.46
CA ASN A 133 -8.81 -9.85 16.41
C ASN A 133 -8.03 -11.13 16.01
N GLY A 134 -6.80 -11.32 16.48
CA GLY A 134 -5.93 -12.45 16.12
C GLY A 134 -4.89 -12.16 15.04
N ALA A 135 -4.92 -10.97 14.44
CA ALA A 135 -3.90 -10.49 13.52
C ALA A 135 -2.73 -9.83 14.27
N TRP A 136 -1.76 -9.34 13.50
CA TRP A 136 -0.66 -8.51 13.96
C TRP A 136 -0.82 -7.09 13.41
N ALA A 137 -0.03 -6.14 13.90
CA ALA A 137 -0.01 -4.78 13.43
C ALA A 137 1.39 -4.15 13.53
N LEU A 138 1.59 -3.05 12.79
CA LEU A 138 2.80 -2.22 12.83
C LEU A 138 2.41 -0.79 13.20
N LEU A 139 3.17 -0.18 14.10
CA LEU A 139 3.11 1.24 14.44
C LEU A 139 4.49 1.89 14.27
N LEU A 140 4.54 2.99 13.54
CA LEU A 140 5.70 3.88 13.41
C LEU A 140 5.31 5.29 13.85
N ASN A 141 6.08 5.90 14.74
CA ASN A 141 5.86 7.29 15.16
C ASN A 141 7.21 7.99 15.38
N ASP A 142 7.44 9.11 14.70
CA ASP A 142 8.64 9.96 14.81
C ASP A 142 8.44 11.21 15.69
N GLY A 143 7.28 11.33 16.34
CA GLY A 143 6.82 12.48 17.13
C GLY A 143 6.04 13.53 16.34
N LYS A 144 5.95 13.39 15.01
CA LYS A 144 5.24 14.31 14.10
C LYS A 144 4.24 13.59 13.20
N SER A 145 4.59 12.40 12.74
CA SER A 145 3.85 11.56 11.81
C SER A 145 3.68 10.19 12.42
N ILE A 146 2.48 9.63 12.27
CA ILE A 146 2.14 8.28 12.71
C ILE A 146 1.71 7.47 11.49
N TYR A 147 2.28 6.28 11.34
CA TYR A 147 1.87 5.30 10.34
C TYR A 147 1.53 3.99 11.04
N THR A 148 0.32 3.52 10.79
CA THR A 148 -0.21 2.30 11.38
C THR A 148 -0.69 1.36 10.28
N TYR A 149 -0.33 0.08 10.38
CA TYR A 149 -0.80 -0.98 9.49
C TYR A 149 -1.53 -2.03 10.34
N LYS A 150 -2.84 -2.19 10.07
CA LYS A 150 -3.74 -3.10 10.80
C LYS A 150 -4.48 -4.01 9.80
N PRO A 151 -3.87 -5.13 9.39
CA PRO A 151 -4.53 -6.10 8.52
C PRO A 151 -5.67 -6.84 9.23
N THR A 152 -6.50 -7.56 8.46
CA THR A 152 -7.58 -8.37 9.03
C THR A 152 -7.07 -9.75 9.45
N ALA A 153 -7.66 -10.29 10.51
CA ALA A 153 -7.42 -11.66 10.93
C ALA A 153 -7.97 -12.72 9.95
N LYS A 154 -8.70 -12.32 8.90
CA LYS A 154 -9.12 -13.27 7.86
C LYS A 154 -7.95 -13.68 6.96
N ARG A 155 -6.98 -12.79 6.73
CA ARG A 155 -5.84 -13.03 5.85
C ARG A 155 -4.52 -13.15 6.59
N GLN A 156 -4.32 -12.39 7.67
CA GLN A 156 -3.03 -12.29 8.36
C GLN A 156 -3.16 -12.62 9.86
N ARG A 157 -3.97 -13.65 10.15
CA ARG A 157 -4.05 -14.26 11.47
C ARG A 157 -2.67 -14.82 11.85
N ILE A 158 -2.31 -14.71 13.13
CA ILE A 158 -1.12 -15.36 13.71
C ILE A 158 -1.45 -16.16 14.99
N ASN A 159 -2.73 -16.21 15.37
CA ASN A 159 -3.25 -17.04 16.46
C ASN A 159 -3.99 -18.29 16.00
N ASP A 160 -3.47 -18.93 14.96
CA ASP A 160 -3.95 -20.18 14.38
C ASP A 160 -3.13 -21.42 14.77
N GLY A 161 -2.01 -21.24 15.48
CA GLY A 161 -1.13 -22.33 15.90
C GLY A 161 0.05 -22.61 14.96
N GLU A 162 0.20 -21.84 13.88
CA GLU A 162 1.27 -22.00 12.88
C GLU A 162 2.38 -20.94 13.06
N TRP A 163 3.52 -21.19 12.43
CA TRP A 163 4.62 -20.22 12.37
C TRP A 163 4.41 -19.26 11.20
N HIS A 164 4.59 -17.97 11.48
CA HIS A 164 4.49 -16.89 10.49
C HIS A 164 5.75 -16.04 10.49
N GLN A 165 6.12 -15.57 9.29
CA GLN A 165 7.20 -14.60 9.10
C GLN A 165 6.62 -13.20 8.95
N ILE A 166 7.05 -12.28 9.81
CA ILE A 166 6.79 -10.85 9.65
C ILE A 166 8.09 -10.15 9.30
N VAL A 167 8.11 -9.40 8.20
CA VAL A 167 9.24 -8.54 7.84
C VAL A 167 8.76 -7.12 7.56
N VAL A 168 9.46 -6.14 8.13
CA VAL A 168 9.24 -4.73 7.87
C VAL A 168 10.55 -4.10 7.43
N THR A 169 10.50 -3.34 6.35
CA THR A 169 11.65 -2.65 5.76
C THR A 169 11.36 -1.16 5.65
N ILE A 170 12.14 -0.33 6.34
CA ILE A 170 12.09 1.13 6.25
C ILE A 170 13.16 1.54 5.24
N GLN A 171 12.72 2.12 4.12
CA GLN A 171 13.57 2.58 3.04
C GLN A 171 13.61 4.12 3.04
N ARG A 172 14.65 4.70 3.64
CA ARG A 172 14.79 6.16 3.83
C ARG A 172 15.03 6.91 2.51
N ASP A 173 15.81 6.34 1.60
CA ASP A 173 16.11 6.90 0.28
C ASP A 173 14.86 7.08 -0.58
N LYS A 174 13.93 6.12 -0.50
CA LYS A 174 12.62 6.22 -1.16
C LYS A 174 11.55 6.84 -0.29
N GLN A 175 11.75 7.02 1.02
CA GLN A 175 10.70 7.42 1.98
C GLN A 175 9.50 6.46 1.93
N GLU A 176 9.79 5.17 2.12
CA GLU A 176 8.80 4.11 2.04
C GLU A 176 8.98 3.08 3.16
N VAL A 177 7.88 2.43 3.49
CA VAL A 177 7.86 1.26 4.37
C VAL A 177 7.25 0.10 3.61
N TRP A 178 8.02 -0.97 3.47
CA TRP A 178 7.59 -2.21 2.83
C TRP A 178 7.28 -3.24 3.91
N ILE A 179 6.11 -3.85 3.80
CA ILE A 179 5.54 -4.76 4.78
C ILE A 179 5.33 -6.12 4.13
N TYR A 180 5.79 -7.17 4.81
CA TYR A 180 5.74 -8.53 4.31
C TYR A 180 5.18 -9.48 5.36
N PHE A 181 4.40 -10.45 4.88
CA PHE A 181 3.84 -11.53 5.66
C PHE A 181 4.04 -12.84 4.89
N ASP A 182 4.65 -13.84 5.53
CA ASP A 182 4.89 -15.17 4.96
C ASP A 182 5.56 -15.15 3.58
N GLY A 183 6.65 -14.37 3.49
CA GLY A 183 7.49 -14.28 2.30
C GLY A 183 6.93 -13.42 1.15
N GLU A 184 5.76 -12.82 1.31
CA GLU A 184 5.07 -12.03 0.28
C GLU A 184 4.92 -10.57 0.73
N ASN A 185 5.04 -9.61 -0.20
CA ASN A 185 4.75 -8.21 0.10
C ASN A 185 3.23 -8.03 0.26
N THR A 186 2.76 -7.53 1.39
CA THR A 186 1.34 -7.27 1.63
C THR A 186 0.99 -5.79 1.45
N ALA A 187 1.88 -4.91 1.90
CA ALA A 187 1.65 -3.47 1.83
C ALA A 187 2.94 -2.67 1.60
N ILE A 188 2.78 -1.50 1.00
CA ILE A 188 3.80 -0.46 0.84
C ILE A 188 3.18 0.85 1.29
N TYR A 189 3.86 1.59 2.16
CA TYR A 189 3.42 2.91 2.60
C TYR A 189 4.38 3.96 2.06
N ASN A 190 3.86 4.97 1.36
CA ASN A 190 4.59 6.20 1.13
C ASN A 190 4.61 7.01 2.44
N THR A 191 5.80 7.27 2.96
CA THR A 191 5.98 7.92 4.28
C THR A 191 6.81 9.20 4.15
N PRO A 192 6.33 10.21 3.42
CA PRO A 192 7.12 11.40 3.16
C PRO A 192 7.45 12.14 4.45
N GLY A 193 8.73 12.42 4.66
CA GLY A 193 9.20 13.14 5.85
C GLY A 193 9.20 12.35 7.15
N LEU A 194 8.96 11.03 7.12
CA LEU A 194 9.10 10.18 8.32
C LEU A 194 10.52 10.31 8.89
N GLY A 195 10.62 10.82 10.11
CA GLY A 195 11.84 11.08 10.85
C GLY A 195 12.40 9.85 11.56
N GLY A 196 13.32 10.11 12.50
CA GLY A 196 13.96 9.07 13.30
C GLY A 196 12.97 8.39 14.24
N LEU A 197 13.21 7.10 14.49
CA LEU A 197 12.44 6.26 15.39
C LEU A 197 13.28 5.88 16.63
N GLU A 198 14.36 6.62 16.88
CA GLU A 198 15.14 6.54 18.12
C GLU A 198 14.35 7.02 19.31
N THR A 199 14.62 6.41 20.45
CA THR A 199 13.94 6.68 21.69
C THR A 199 14.80 6.24 22.88
N GLU A 200 14.41 6.67 24.08
CA GLU A 200 15.09 6.30 25.30
C GLU A 200 14.89 4.81 25.65
N TRP A 201 13.75 4.24 25.24
CA TRP A 201 13.42 2.83 25.43
C TRP A 201 14.32 1.90 24.61
N SER A 202 14.67 0.78 25.20
CA SER A 202 15.40 -0.31 24.55
C SER A 202 14.50 -1.04 23.55
N THR A 203 15.11 -1.63 22.52
CA THR A 203 14.39 -2.59 21.68
C THR A 203 14.22 -3.89 22.45
N VAL A 204 12.99 -4.41 22.53
CA VAL A 204 12.66 -5.65 23.23
C VAL A 204 12.07 -6.66 22.26
N ILE A 205 12.54 -7.91 22.33
CA ILE A 205 11.96 -9.07 21.65
C ILE A 205 10.97 -9.72 22.61
N GLY A 206 9.73 -9.89 22.18
CA GLY A 206 8.67 -10.56 22.93
C GLY A 206 8.04 -9.73 24.04
N GLY A 207 8.08 -8.41 23.97
CA GLY A 207 7.45 -7.53 24.95
C GLY A 207 7.83 -6.06 24.78
N SER A 208 7.78 -5.28 25.87
CA SER A 208 8.23 -3.88 25.89
C SER A 208 9.31 -3.62 26.95
N ASP A 209 9.95 -2.46 26.88
CA ASP A 209 10.93 -2.01 27.88
C ASP A 209 10.26 -1.39 29.12
N GLU A 210 9.01 -1.73 29.36
CA GLU A 210 8.26 -1.30 30.54
C GLU A 210 8.10 -2.47 31.51
N LYS A 211 7.84 -2.15 32.78
CA LYS A 211 7.48 -3.15 33.79
C LYS A 211 8.57 -4.20 33.98
N TRP A 212 9.79 -3.74 34.28
CA TRP A 212 10.93 -4.59 34.66
C TRP A 212 11.17 -4.59 36.18
N GLU A 213 10.42 -3.77 36.92
CA GLU A 213 10.46 -3.61 38.36
C GLU A 213 9.79 -4.77 39.14
N TYR A 214 10.09 -4.86 40.44
CA TYR A 214 9.46 -5.81 41.38
C TYR A 214 9.52 -7.29 40.98
N GLY A 215 10.60 -7.71 40.31
CA GLY A 215 10.77 -9.10 39.84
C GLY A 215 9.84 -9.48 38.69
N SER A 216 9.12 -8.54 38.09
CA SER A 216 8.23 -8.84 36.96
C SER A 216 8.99 -9.34 35.73
N ASN A 217 10.26 -8.94 35.54
CA ASN A 217 11.09 -9.33 34.40
C ASN A 217 10.41 -9.09 33.03
N GLY A 218 9.63 -8.01 32.89
CA GLY A 218 8.93 -7.68 31.65
C GLY A 218 7.68 -8.53 31.38
N GLN A 219 7.31 -9.45 32.26
CA GLN A 219 6.21 -10.42 32.03
C GLN A 219 4.85 -9.75 31.83
N TRP A 220 4.65 -8.54 32.35
CA TRP A 220 3.39 -7.82 32.23
C TRP A 220 2.99 -7.60 30.77
N ASN A 221 3.96 -7.24 29.94
CA ASN A 221 3.78 -6.96 28.51
C ASN A 221 4.32 -8.08 27.61
N ALA A 222 4.61 -9.26 28.17
CA ALA A 222 5.19 -10.34 27.39
C ALA A 222 4.23 -10.81 26.29
N PHE A 223 4.78 -10.99 25.09
CA PHE A 223 4.11 -11.66 23.99
C PHE A 223 3.56 -13.01 24.45
N ASN A 224 2.38 -13.40 23.96
CA ASN A 224 1.75 -14.68 24.32
C ASN A 224 1.97 -15.72 23.21
N GLY A 225 3.23 -16.15 23.05
CA GLY A 225 3.60 -17.09 22.01
C GLY A 225 5.08 -17.43 22.00
N PHE A 226 5.52 -17.93 20.86
CA PHE A 226 6.88 -18.40 20.59
C PHE A 226 7.54 -17.48 19.56
N ILE A 227 8.83 -17.21 19.74
CA ILE A 227 9.62 -16.35 18.84
C ILE A 227 10.86 -17.10 18.38
N ASP A 228 11.17 -16.96 17.10
CA ASP A 228 12.36 -17.54 16.47
C ASP A 228 12.93 -16.60 15.38
N GLU A 229 14.15 -16.89 14.93
CA GLU A 229 14.77 -16.35 13.70
C GLU A 229 14.69 -14.81 13.56
N VAL A 230 14.99 -14.09 14.66
CA VAL A 230 14.97 -12.62 14.73
C VAL A 230 16.21 -12.06 14.05
N LYS A 231 16.02 -11.22 13.03
CA LYS A 231 17.13 -10.64 12.26
C LYS A 231 16.93 -9.15 12.02
N MET A 232 18.03 -8.40 12.01
CA MET A 232 18.01 -6.98 11.65
C MET A 232 19.15 -6.63 10.70
N TRP A 233 18.86 -5.71 9.78
CA TRP A 233 19.81 -5.20 8.78
C TRP A 233 19.83 -3.67 8.79
N LYS A 234 20.99 -3.08 8.49
CA LYS A 234 21.18 -1.64 8.22
C LYS A 234 20.89 -1.26 6.75
N ARG A 235 19.96 -1.98 6.13
CA ARG A 235 19.52 -1.75 4.74
C ARG A 235 18.08 -2.22 4.56
N SER A 236 17.48 -1.82 3.46
CA SER A 236 16.24 -2.41 2.97
C SER A 236 16.48 -3.81 2.38
N LEU A 237 15.58 -4.74 2.68
CA LEU A 237 15.48 -6.02 2.00
C LEU A 237 14.55 -5.90 0.79
N THR A 238 14.92 -6.59 -0.29
CA THR A 238 14.06 -6.73 -1.48
C THR A 238 13.03 -7.84 -1.28
N SER A 239 11.91 -7.79 -2.01
CA SER A 239 10.88 -8.84 -1.94
C SER A 239 11.43 -10.24 -2.29
N THR A 240 12.40 -10.32 -3.21
CA THR A 240 13.10 -11.56 -3.55
C THR A 240 13.93 -12.11 -2.38
N GLU A 241 14.58 -11.24 -1.61
CA GLU A 241 15.34 -11.66 -0.41
C GLU A 241 14.40 -12.14 0.70
N VAL A 242 13.31 -11.41 0.96
CA VAL A 242 12.31 -11.80 1.96
C VAL A 242 11.68 -13.15 1.62
N ASN A 243 11.31 -13.35 0.35
CA ASN A 243 10.78 -14.64 -0.12
C ASN A 243 11.78 -15.79 0.05
N LYS A 244 13.08 -15.55 -0.20
CA LYS A 244 14.14 -16.55 0.05
C LYS A 244 14.29 -16.87 1.54
N LEU A 245 14.18 -15.87 2.42
CA LEU A 245 14.21 -16.07 3.86
C LEU A 245 13.03 -16.92 4.34
N TYR A 246 11.84 -16.72 3.79
CA TYR A 246 10.66 -17.54 4.06
C TYR A 246 10.83 -18.98 3.57
N THR A 247 11.18 -19.13 2.29
CA THR A 247 11.22 -20.43 1.61
C THR A 247 12.36 -21.34 2.07
N ARG A 248 13.30 -20.81 2.88
CA ARG A 248 14.26 -21.63 3.62
C ARG A 248 13.58 -22.59 4.58
N PHE A 249 12.49 -22.17 5.24
CA PHE A 249 11.74 -22.99 6.19
C PHE A 249 10.48 -23.60 5.56
N TYR A 250 9.92 -22.93 4.55
CA TYR A 250 8.74 -23.39 3.80
C TYR A 250 9.02 -23.47 2.29
N PRO A 251 9.73 -24.52 1.81
CA PRO A 251 10.16 -24.62 0.42
C PRO A 251 9.01 -24.61 -0.59
N LYS A 252 9.24 -23.98 -1.76
CA LYS A 252 8.27 -23.81 -2.85
C LYS A 252 7.70 -25.12 -3.43
N THR A 253 8.25 -26.29 -3.12
CA THR A 253 7.64 -27.57 -3.50
C THR A 253 6.23 -27.77 -2.94
N GLN A 254 5.79 -26.92 -2.00
CA GLN A 254 4.43 -26.87 -1.46
C GLN A 254 3.58 -25.69 -1.96
N ARG A 255 4.15 -24.72 -2.71
CA ARG A 255 3.45 -23.51 -3.20
C ARG A 255 3.69 -23.38 -4.71
N LYS A 256 2.70 -23.73 -5.54
CA LYS A 256 2.76 -23.44 -6.99
C LYS A 256 3.00 -21.93 -7.14
N GLU A 257 4.10 -21.51 -7.77
CA GLU A 257 4.25 -20.11 -8.16
C GLU A 257 3.03 -19.74 -9.00
N GLU A 258 2.25 -18.76 -8.54
CA GLU A 258 1.14 -18.24 -9.33
C GLU A 258 1.73 -17.63 -10.60
N GLN A 259 1.57 -18.35 -11.71
CA GLN A 259 1.89 -17.81 -13.02
C GLN A 259 0.78 -16.83 -13.39
N TYR A 260 0.98 -15.57 -13.05
CA TYR A 260 0.15 -14.48 -13.55
C TYR A 260 0.30 -14.42 -15.08
N ASN A 261 -0.73 -14.74 -15.84
CA ASN A 261 -0.73 -14.54 -17.29
C ASN A 261 -2.15 -14.20 -17.75
N PRO A 262 -2.70 -13.06 -17.28
CA PRO A 262 -4.05 -12.66 -17.61
C PRO A 262 -4.17 -12.44 -19.12
N LYS A 263 -5.22 -12.98 -19.73
CA LYS A 263 -5.66 -12.56 -21.08
C LYS A 263 -6.42 -11.25 -21.04
N HIS A 264 -7.10 -11.00 -19.92
CA HIS A 264 -7.86 -9.79 -19.66
C HIS A 264 -7.47 -9.20 -18.33
N LEU A 265 -7.42 -7.88 -18.26
CA LEU A 265 -7.12 -7.11 -17.07
C LEU A 265 -8.32 -6.22 -16.74
N LYS A 266 -8.94 -6.43 -15.58
CA LYS A 266 -10.05 -5.61 -15.09
C LYS A 266 -9.51 -4.52 -14.18
N VAL A 267 -9.77 -3.26 -14.52
CA VAL A 267 -9.30 -2.09 -13.77
C VAL A 267 -10.49 -1.29 -13.27
N LEU A 268 -10.50 -0.99 -11.98
CA LEU A 268 -11.52 -0.18 -11.32
C LEU A 268 -10.93 1.14 -10.82
N ALA A 269 -11.61 2.25 -11.09
CA ALA A 269 -11.35 3.58 -10.54
C ALA A 269 -12.53 3.99 -9.67
N TRP A 270 -12.28 4.38 -8.41
CA TRP A 270 -13.38 4.77 -7.53
C TRP A 270 -13.01 5.76 -6.42
N ASN A 271 -13.64 6.93 -6.43
CA ASN A 271 -13.74 7.78 -5.24
C ASN A 271 -14.79 7.18 -4.27
N ILE A 272 -14.33 6.76 -3.09
CA ILE A 272 -15.18 6.06 -2.11
C ILE A 272 -15.75 6.98 -1.02
N TRP A 273 -15.54 8.29 -1.13
CA TRP A 273 -16.14 9.34 -0.32
C TRP A 273 -15.97 9.16 1.20
N HIS A 274 -14.99 9.86 1.79
CA HIS A 274 -14.63 9.72 3.20
C HIS A 274 -14.40 8.26 3.64
N GLY A 275 -13.61 7.51 2.88
CA GLY A 275 -13.23 6.13 3.19
C GLY A 275 -14.39 5.14 3.14
N GLY A 276 -15.49 5.48 2.48
CA GLY A 276 -16.70 4.65 2.50
C GLY A 276 -17.48 4.72 3.81
N HIS A 277 -17.14 5.62 4.73
CA HIS A 277 -17.74 5.67 6.06
C HIS A 277 -19.09 6.41 6.12
N ARG A 278 -19.46 7.15 5.07
CA ARG A 278 -20.62 8.08 5.11
C ARG A 278 -21.97 7.40 5.28
N TYR A 279 -22.08 6.15 4.82
CA TYR A 279 -23.28 5.33 5.03
C TYR A 279 -23.08 4.27 6.13
N GLY A 280 -22.21 4.57 7.10
CA GLY A 280 -21.92 3.76 8.28
C GLY A 280 -20.41 3.51 8.43
N GLN A 281 -19.88 3.70 9.63
CA GLN A 281 -18.43 3.58 9.87
C GLN A 281 -17.89 2.20 9.48
N GLU A 282 -18.56 1.11 9.84
CA GLU A 282 -18.12 -0.24 9.46
C GLU A 282 -18.90 -0.77 8.26
N VAL A 283 -20.23 -0.64 8.30
CA VAL A 283 -21.13 -1.18 7.27
C VAL A 283 -20.92 -0.50 5.91
N GLY A 284 -20.58 0.78 5.88
CA GLY A 284 -20.27 1.50 4.64
C GLY A 284 -19.01 0.96 3.96
N VAL A 285 -17.93 0.76 4.72
CA VAL A 285 -16.68 0.13 4.25
C VAL A 285 -16.95 -1.29 3.74
N GLN A 286 -17.77 -2.06 4.47
CA GLN A 286 -18.16 -3.40 4.05
C GLN A 286 -18.88 -3.41 2.69
N ARG A 287 -19.78 -2.43 2.43
CA ARG A 287 -20.44 -2.28 1.13
C ARG A 287 -19.48 -1.86 0.01
N VAL A 288 -18.46 -1.05 0.33
CA VAL A 288 -17.36 -0.75 -0.61
C VAL A 288 -16.64 -2.05 -0.99
N ILE A 289 -16.25 -2.86 0.01
CA ILE A 289 -15.60 -4.17 -0.21
C ILE A 289 -16.47 -5.10 -1.06
N GLU A 290 -17.78 -5.19 -0.76
CA GLU A 290 -18.74 -6.01 -1.50
C GLU A 290 -18.88 -5.56 -2.96
N THR A 291 -18.98 -4.24 -3.18
CA THR A 291 -19.06 -3.65 -4.53
C THR A 291 -17.80 -3.98 -5.33
N ILE A 292 -16.60 -3.77 -4.77
CA ILE A 292 -15.34 -4.09 -5.46
C ILE A 292 -15.26 -5.59 -5.78
N LYS A 293 -15.58 -6.46 -4.82
CA LYS A 293 -15.60 -7.91 -5.03
C LYS A 293 -16.54 -8.34 -6.15
N ALA A 294 -17.72 -7.73 -6.24
CA ALA A 294 -18.71 -8.03 -7.28
C ALA A 294 -18.18 -7.74 -8.70
N THR A 295 -17.25 -6.78 -8.85
CA THR A 295 -16.62 -6.49 -10.14
C THR A 295 -15.54 -7.50 -10.55
N ASN A 296 -14.94 -8.18 -9.55
CA ASN A 296 -13.72 -8.97 -9.71
C ASN A 296 -12.61 -8.18 -10.43
N ALA A 297 -12.44 -6.89 -10.11
CA ALA A 297 -11.36 -6.07 -10.64
C ALA A 297 -9.99 -6.60 -10.20
N ASP A 298 -9.01 -6.63 -11.09
CA ASP A 298 -7.65 -7.11 -10.79
C ASP A 298 -6.75 -6.00 -10.24
N ILE A 299 -6.99 -4.75 -10.66
CA ILE A 299 -6.32 -3.55 -10.19
C ILE A 299 -7.38 -2.52 -9.82
N VAL A 300 -7.18 -1.86 -8.68
CA VAL A 300 -8.11 -0.85 -8.15
C VAL A 300 -7.33 0.40 -7.77
N GLY A 301 -7.70 1.54 -8.34
CA GLY A 301 -7.32 2.87 -7.85
C GLY A 301 -8.45 3.42 -6.98
N LEU A 302 -8.15 3.71 -5.71
CA LEU A 302 -9.12 4.26 -4.76
C LEU A 302 -8.73 5.67 -4.33
N ILE A 303 -9.73 6.53 -4.38
CA ILE A 303 -9.66 7.94 -4.06
C ILE A 303 -10.53 8.21 -2.82
N GLU A 304 -10.13 9.19 -2.00
CA GLU A 304 -10.76 9.51 -0.71
C GLU A 304 -10.77 8.31 0.27
N THR A 305 -9.64 7.62 0.39
CA THR A 305 -9.54 6.39 1.19
C THR A 305 -9.55 6.63 2.69
N TYR A 306 -8.87 7.68 3.17
CA TYR A 306 -8.89 8.18 4.54
C TYR A 306 -8.82 7.10 5.64
N GLY A 307 -7.92 6.12 5.47
CA GLY A 307 -7.66 5.05 6.45
C GLY A 307 -8.49 3.78 6.29
N SER A 308 -9.26 3.63 5.19
CA SER A 308 -9.98 2.39 4.88
C SER A 308 -9.20 1.45 3.94
N GLY A 309 -8.13 1.93 3.32
CA GLY A 309 -7.43 1.25 2.23
C GLY A 309 -6.86 -0.12 2.63
N GLU A 310 -6.20 -0.20 3.78
CA GLU A 310 -5.58 -1.44 4.28
C GLU A 310 -6.61 -2.53 4.57
N ILE A 311 -7.75 -2.17 5.15
CA ILE A 311 -8.85 -3.12 5.46
C ILE A 311 -9.47 -3.63 4.15
N ILE A 312 -9.69 -2.72 3.19
CA ILE A 312 -10.25 -3.08 1.88
C ILE A 312 -9.28 -4.01 1.12
N ALA A 313 -8.00 -3.64 1.00
CA ALA A 313 -7.00 -4.43 0.28
C ALA A 313 -6.81 -5.81 0.91
N ASP A 314 -6.79 -5.88 2.24
CA ASP A 314 -6.65 -7.14 2.96
C ASP A 314 -7.88 -8.05 2.77
N ALA A 315 -9.10 -7.48 2.81
CA ALA A 315 -10.34 -8.20 2.54
C ALA A 315 -10.45 -8.71 1.09
N LEU A 316 -9.78 -8.05 0.14
CA LEU A 316 -9.66 -8.48 -1.26
C LEU A 316 -8.56 -9.53 -1.47
N GLY A 317 -7.58 -9.62 -0.57
CA GLY A 317 -6.39 -10.45 -0.75
C GLY A 317 -5.33 -9.80 -1.64
N TYR A 318 -5.33 -8.47 -1.76
CA TYR A 318 -4.51 -7.74 -2.75
C TYR A 318 -3.22 -7.18 -2.12
N HIS A 319 -2.23 -6.91 -2.95
CA HIS A 319 -1.10 -6.04 -2.61
C HIS A 319 -1.61 -4.61 -2.46
N PHE A 320 -1.19 -3.93 -1.39
CA PHE A 320 -1.64 -2.58 -1.06
C PHE A 320 -0.51 -1.55 -1.20
N TYR A 321 -0.78 -0.42 -1.83
CA TYR A 321 0.09 0.74 -1.79
C TYR A 321 -0.67 1.99 -1.32
N LEU A 322 -0.31 2.48 -0.14
CA LEU A 322 -0.77 3.77 0.38
C LEU A 322 0.08 4.89 -0.22
N ILE A 323 -0.47 5.64 -1.18
CA ILE A 323 0.20 6.81 -1.76
C ILE A 323 0.09 7.97 -0.77
N SER A 324 -1.08 8.19 -0.19
CA SER A 324 -1.35 9.21 0.83
C SER A 324 -2.63 8.87 1.59
N SER A 325 -3.04 9.72 2.53
CA SER A 325 -4.36 9.58 3.18
C SER A 325 -5.54 9.70 2.21
N ASN A 326 -5.33 10.24 1.00
CA ASN A 326 -6.37 10.32 -0.02
C ASN A 326 -6.32 9.12 -0.97
N LEU A 327 -5.14 8.78 -1.50
CA LEU A 327 -4.99 7.86 -2.62
C LEU A 327 -4.36 6.51 -2.23
N SER A 328 -4.90 5.43 -2.78
CA SER A 328 -4.30 4.10 -2.67
C SER A 328 -4.48 3.24 -3.91
N ILE A 329 -3.49 2.38 -4.17
CA ILE A 329 -3.51 1.39 -5.24
C ILE A 329 -3.62 -0.01 -4.62
N MET A 330 -4.50 -0.83 -5.18
CA MET A 330 -4.63 -2.25 -4.81
C MET A 330 -4.47 -3.11 -6.06
N SER A 331 -3.70 -4.19 -5.94
CA SER A 331 -3.40 -5.05 -7.09
C SER A 331 -3.38 -6.51 -6.69
N ARG A 332 -4.01 -7.36 -7.49
CA ARG A 332 -3.83 -8.81 -7.42
C ARG A 332 -2.40 -9.23 -7.79
N TYR A 333 -1.71 -8.39 -8.56
CA TYR A 333 -0.35 -8.62 -9.03
C TYR A 333 0.68 -7.93 -8.15
N PRO A 334 1.89 -8.51 -7.96
CA PRO A 334 2.93 -7.91 -7.15
C PRO A 334 3.33 -6.51 -7.63
N ILE A 335 3.46 -5.59 -6.67
CA ILE A 335 4.03 -4.26 -6.89
C ILE A 335 5.56 -4.39 -6.84
N THR A 336 6.22 -4.12 -7.97
CA THR A 336 7.68 -4.24 -8.07
C THR A 336 8.39 -2.92 -7.85
N GLU A 337 7.69 -1.81 -8.06
CA GLU A 337 8.21 -0.46 -7.90
C GLU A 337 7.08 0.53 -7.67
N THR A 338 7.28 1.48 -6.76
CA THR A 338 6.44 2.65 -6.54
C THR A 338 6.93 3.83 -7.36
N ILE A 339 6.01 4.69 -7.78
CA ILE A 339 6.30 5.84 -8.64
C ILE A 339 5.76 7.09 -7.96
N LYS A 340 6.68 7.96 -7.55
CA LYS A 340 6.36 9.26 -6.97
C LYS A 340 6.46 10.33 -8.05
N ALA A 341 5.36 11.02 -8.28
CA ALA A 341 5.28 12.19 -9.15
C ALA A 341 4.21 13.12 -8.59
N PHE A 342 4.41 14.42 -8.76
CA PHE A 342 3.58 15.49 -8.23
C PHE A 342 3.38 15.35 -6.71
N LYS A 343 2.24 15.82 -6.19
CA LYS A 343 1.89 15.75 -4.77
C LYS A 343 1.23 14.40 -4.47
N PRO A 344 1.68 13.64 -3.45
CA PRO A 344 1.08 12.35 -3.10
C PRO A 344 -0.42 12.38 -2.78
N PHE A 345 -0.93 13.53 -2.34
CA PHE A 345 -2.37 13.71 -2.10
C PHE A 345 -3.20 13.70 -3.39
N ASN A 346 -2.57 13.97 -4.54
CA ASN A 346 -3.23 14.17 -5.83
C ASN A 346 -2.80 13.15 -6.90
N PHE A 347 -1.62 12.55 -6.77
CA PHE A 347 -1.09 11.64 -7.77
C PHE A 347 -0.04 10.69 -7.22
N GLY A 348 -0.02 9.47 -7.76
CA GLY A 348 1.03 8.48 -7.54
C GLY A 348 0.85 7.28 -8.46
N GLY A 349 1.83 6.37 -8.49
CA GLY A 349 1.74 5.18 -9.31
C GLY A 349 2.55 3.98 -8.81
N ALA A 350 2.38 2.87 -9.50
CA ALA A 350 3.07 1.62 -9.23
C ALA A 350 3.36 0.88 -10.54
N LYS A 351 4.50 0.18 -10.59
CA LYS A 351 4.81 -0.82 -11.59
C LYS A 351 4.35 -2.19 -11.07
N LEU A 352 3.54 -2.87 -11.87
CA LEU A 352 2.89 -4.13 -11.52
C LEU A 352 3.44 -5.26 -12.38
N LYS A 353 3.83 -6.37 -11.75
CA LYS A 353 4.26 -7.58 -12.46
C LYS A 353 3.04 -8.45 -12.79
N ILE A 354 2.42 -8.17 -13.94
CA ILE A 354 1.21 -8.88 -14.41
C ILE A 354 1.52 -10.22 -15.08
N GLY A 355 2.79 -10.57 -15.28
CA GLY A 355 3.20 -11.92 -15.64
C GLY A 355 4.70 -12.18 -15.63
N PRO A 356 5.19 -13.34 -16.10
CA PRO A 356 6.60 -13.69 -16.08
C PRO A 356 7.50 -12.63 -16.75
N THR A 357 7.01 -12.07 -17.86
CA THR A 357 7.71 -11.06 -18.67
C THR A 357 6.83 -9.84 -18.99
N LYS A 358 5.64 -9.76 -18.38
CA LYS A 358 4.68 -8.66 -18.62
C LYS A 358 4.62 -7.78 -17.39
N GLU A 359 4.81 -6.49 -17.61
CA GLU A 359 4.69 -5.44 -16.59
C GLU A 359 3.73 -4.34 -17.09
N LEU A 360 3.20 -3.57 -16.15
CA LEU A 360 2.27 -2.46 -16.41
C LEU A 360 2.58 -1.33 -15.44
N ILE A 361 2.42 -0.09 -15.90
CA ILE A 361 2.41 1.09 -15.03
C ILE A 361 0.96 1.47 -14.75
N PHE A 362 0.62 1.57 -13.47
CA PHE A 362 -0.68 2.03 -13.01
C PHE A 362 -0.52 3.34 -12.24
N PHE A 363 -1.29 4.35 -12.61
CA PHE A 363 -1.37 5.64 -11.92
C PHE A 363 -2.76 5.85 -11.35
N ASP A 364 -2.83 6.52 -10.21
CA ASP A 364 -4.07 6.96 -9.61
C ASP A 364 -4.03 8.47 -9.35
N THR A 365 -5.14 9.17 -9.61
CA THR A 365 -5.20 10.64 -9.55
C THR A 365 -6.44 11.18 -8.87
N TRP A 366 -6.25 12.30 -8.17
CA TRP A 366 -7.30 13.19 -7.71
C TRP A 366 -6.88 14.63 -8.00
N LEU A 367 -7.42 15.21 -9.06
CA LEU A 367 -7.18 16.62 -9.38
C LEU A 367 -8.00 17.52 -8.45
N HIS A 368 -7.58 18.77 -8.30
CA HIS A 368 -8.23 19.69 -7.38
C HIS A 368 -9.74 19.80 -7.60
N TYR A 369 -10.53 19.68 -6.53
CA TYR A 369 -11.99 19.84 -6.57
C TYR A 369 -12.48 21.24 -6.95
N LEU A 370 -11.58 22.22 -7.12
CA LEU A 370 -11.90 23.61 -7.46
C LEU A 370 -11.30 24.01 -8.81
N PRO A 371 -11.96 24.90 -9.56
CA PRO A 371 -13.21 25.61 -9.20
C PRO A 371 -14.47 24.72 -9.19
N ASP A 372 -15.49 25.12 -8.44
CA ASP A 372 -16.83 24.51 -8.50
C ASP A 372 -17.51 24.98 -9.80
N TYR A 373 -17.23 24.26 -10.89
CA TYR A 373 -17.77 24.59 -12.20
C TYR A 373 -19.29 24.41 -12.26
N SER A 374 -19.86 23.55 -11.42
CA SER A 374 -21.31 23.40 -11.29
C SER A 374 -21.94 24.70 -10.77
N SER A 375 -21.45 25.25 -9.66
CA SER A 375 -21.92 26.55 -9.13
C SER A 375 -21.66 27.68 -10.15
N SER A 376 -20.48 27.68 -10.79
CA SER A 376 -20.11 28.64 -11.82
C SER A 376 -21.10 28.67 -12.99
N ILE A 377 -21.69 27.52 -13.34
CA ILE A 377 -22.67 27.39 -14.41
C ILE A 377 -24.08 27.74 -13.92
N ILE A 378 -24.51 27.11 -12.82
CA ILE A 378 -25.90 27.16 -12.36
C ILE A 378 -26.23 28.50 -11.69
N LYS A 379 -25.32 28.99 -10.82
CA LYS A 379 -25.55 30.18 -10.00
C LYS A 379 -24.96 31.43 -10.63
N GLU A 380 -23.76 31.33 -11.19
CA GLU A 380 -23.02 32.49 -11.73
C GLU A 380 -23.25 32.69 -13.24
N ASN A 381 -23.82 31.69 -13.94
CA ASN A 381 -24.05 31.71 -15.39
C ASN A 381 -22.81 32.10 -16.22
N LYS A 382 -21.62 31.66 -15.79
CA LYS A 382 -20.37 31.93 -16.51
C LYS A 382 -20.42 31.42 -17.95
N LYS A 383 -19.77 32.14 -18.85
CA LYS A 383 -19.61 31.74 -20.26
C LYS A 383 -18.51 30.70 -20.37
N THR A 384 -18.53 29.89 -21.44
CA THR A 384 -17.50 28.87 -21.74
C THR A 384 -16.07 29.39 -21.60
N LYS A 385 -15.78 30.61 -22.08
CA LYS A 385 -14.43 31.18 -22.01
C LYS A 385 -13.97 31.45 -20.57
N GLU A 386 -14.89 31.81 -19.70
CA GLU A 386 -14.61 32.08 -18.28
C GLU A 386 -14.40 30.76 -17.54
N LEU A 387 -15.24 29.75 -17.80
CA LEU A 387 -15.08 28.40 -17.25
C LEU A 387 -13.70 27.82 -17.57
N ILE A 388 -13.25 27.91 -18.83
CA ILE A 388 -11.92 27.42 -19.23
C ILE A 388 -10.80 28.24 -18.58
N ALA A 389 -11.00 29.55 -18.38
CA ALA A 389 -10.00 30.41 -17.75
C ALA A 389 -9.83 30.09 -16.25
N ASP A 390 -10.92 29.76 -15.56
CA ASP A 390 -10.92 29.44 -14.13
C ASP A 390 -10.09 28.18 -13.80
N GLU A 391 -10.00 27.23 -14.73
CA GLU A 391 -9.20 25.99 -14.59
C GLU A 391 -7.68 26.24 -14.58
N ALA A 392 -7.23 27.37 -15.14
CA ALA A 392 -5.82 27.60 -15.48
C ALA A 392 -4.88 27.52 -14.27
N ALA A 393 -5.34 27.91 -13.08
CA ALA A 393 -4.55 27.95 -11.85
C ALA A 393 -4.63 26.66 -11.01
N THR A 394 -5.58 25.76 -11.32
CA THR A 394 -5.81 24.51 -10.58
C THR A 394 -5.64 23.33 -11.52
N ARG A 395 -6.70 22.61 -11.87
CA ARG A 395 -6.68 21.32 -12.55
C ARG A 395 -5.89 21.35 -13.85
N HIS A 396 -5.96 22.43 -14.65
CA HIS A 396 -5.20 22.52 -15.90
C HIS A 396 -3.68 22.61 -15.64
N SER A 397 -3.28 23.35 -14.61
CA SER A 397 -1.87 23.44 -14.21
C SER A 397 -1.36 22.11 -13.62
N GLU A 398 -2.19 21.46 -12.80
CA GLU A 398 -1.88 20.19 -12.15
C GLU A 398 -1.65 19.09 -13.18
N ILE A 399 -2.59 18.88 -14.11
CA ILE A 399 -2.47 17.82 -15.10
C ILE A 399 -1.27 18.03 -16.03
N LYS A 400 -0.96 19.29 -16.39
CA LYS A 400 0.24 19.60 -17.17
C LYS A 400 1.52 19.29 -16.42
N GLN A 401 1.54 19.56 -15.11
CA GLN A 401 2.69 19.22 -14.28
C GLN A 401 2.82 17.70 -14.12
N ILE A 402 1.73 16.99 -13.82
CA ILE A 402 1.71 15.52 -13.72
C ILE A 402 2.24 14.90 -15.02
N LEU A 403 1.67 15.27 -16.18
CA LEU A 403 2.08 14.76 -17.49
C LEU A 403 3.54 15.05 -17.81
N LYS A 404 4.06 16.21 -17.38
CA LYS A 404 5.48 16.55 -17.51
C LYS A 404 6.36 15.63 -16.67
N GLU A 405 5.98 15.37 -15.42
CA GLU A 405 6.74 14.53 -14.49
C GLU A 405 6.73 13.05 -14.89
N ILE A 406 5.61 12.53 -15.40
CA ILE A 406 5.52 11.13 -15.87
C ILE A 406 5.96 10.93 -17.33
N ASN A 407 6.41 11.98 -18.02
CA ASN A 407 6.87 11.92 -19.40
C ASN A 407 7.90 10.81 -19.70
N PRO A 408 8.84 10.45 -18.79
CA PRO A 408 9.71 9.29 -19.00
C PRO A 408 8.95 7.98 -19.22
N TYR A 409 7.85 7.75 -18.48
CA TYR A 409 6.98 6.59 -18.67
C TYR A 409 6.21 6.69 -19.98
N LEU A 410 5.64 7.86 -20.29
CA LEU A 410 4.86 8.08 -21.52
C LEU A 410 5.65 7.74 -22.79
N LYS A 411 6.96 8.04 -22.80
CA LYS A 411 7.87 7.70 -23.92
C LYS A 411 8.13 6.21 -24.06
N ASN A 412 7.97 5.44 -23.00
CA ASN A 412 8.19 3.99 -22.97
C ASN A 412 6.88 3.18 -23.00
N ALA A 413 5.74 3.83 -23.24
CA ALA A 413 4.41 3.21 -23.12
C ALA A 413 4.18 2.01 -24.06
N GLU A 414 4.96 1.88 -25.14
CA GLU A 414 4.88 0.73 -26.04
C GLU A 414 5.49 -0.55 -25.45
N ALA A 415 6.58 -0.41 -24.69
CA ALA A 415 7.21 -1.53 -23.99
C ALA A 415 6.54 -1.79 -22.64
N LEU A 416 6.08 -0.73 -21.98
CA LEU A 416 5.51 -0.76 -20.66
C LEU A 416 4.18 0.03 -20.66
N PRO A 417 3.05 -0.64 -20.94
CA PRO A 417 1.77 0.03 -21.06
C PRO A 417 1.39 0.77 -19.78
N ILE A 418 0.56 1.80 -19.95
CA ILE A 418 0.17 2.71 -18.87
C ILE A 418 -1.34 2.75 -18.77
N ILE A 419 -1.85 2.63 -17.55
CA ILE A 419 -3.23 2.93 -17.21
C ILE A 419 -3.22 4.01 -16.12
N MET A 420 -4.06 5.02 -16.28
CA MET A 420 -4.26 6.09 -15.30
C MET A 420 -5.75 6.13 -14.93
N SER A 421 -6.05 5.77 -13.68
CA SER A 421 -7.36 5.97 -13.08
C SER A 421 -7.44 7.29 -12.33
N GLY A 422 -8.66 7.78 -12.11
CA GLY A 422 -8.92 8.66 -11.00
C GLY A 422 -10.08 9.62 -11.20
N ASP A 423 -10.24 10.48 -10.20
CA ASP A 423 -11.21 11.56 -10.17
C ASP A 423 -10.52 12.86 -10.63
N PHE A 424 -10.89 13.33 -11.82
CA PHE A 424 -10.31 14.53 -12.41
C PHE A 424 -11.08 15.80 -11.98
N ASN A 425 -12.17 15.66 -11.22
CA ASN A 425 -13.04 16.75 -10.77
C ASN A 425 -13.54 17.67 -11.90
N ILE A 426 -13.56 17.18 -13.15
CA ILE A 426 -13.94 17.97 -14.33
C ILE A 426 -14.48 17.09 -15.45
N GLY A 427 -15.39 17.65 -16.24
CA GLY A 427 -15.94 17.01 -17.45
C GLY A 427 -14.92 16.88 -18.58
N SER A 428 -15.32 16.20 -19.67
CA SER A 428 -14.45 15.96 -20.83
C SER A 428 -14.83 16.81 -22.04
N HIS A 429 -13.82 17.19 -22.84
CA HIS A 429 -14.01 17.78 -24.17
C HIS A 429 -14.78 16.87 -25.14
N LEU A 430 -14.85 15.57 -24.85
CA LEU A 430 -15.63 14.60 -25.62
C LEU A 430 -17.10 14.54 -25.16
N ASP A 431 -17.39 15.00 -23.95
CA ASP A 431 -18.72 14.93 -23.34
C ASP A 431 -19.45 16.26 -23.49
N TRP A 432 -18.75 17.38 -23.44
CA TRP A 432 -19.30 18.74 -23.50
C TRP A 432 -19.29 19.31 -24.92
N THR A 433 -20.15 18.74 -25.77
CA THR A 433 -20.21 19.02 -27.22
C THR A 433 -21.51 19.72 -27.62
N GLU A 434 -21.60 20.13 -28.89
CA GLU A 434 -22.85 20.67 -29.45
C GLU A 434 -24.05 19.72 -29.25
N ARG A 435 -23.82 18.40 -29.33
CA ARG A 435 -24.89 17.40 -29.20
C ARG A 435 -25.43 17.32 -27.77
N THR A 436 -24.58 17.48 -26.77
CA THR A 436 -24.93 17.34 -25.35
C THR A 436 -25.22 18.66 -24.66
N LYS A 437 -25.15 19.80 -25.36
CA LYS A 437 -25.36 21.12 -24.75
C LYS A 437 -26.68 21.22 -23.97
N ALA A 438 -27.73 20.51 -24.39
CA ALA A 438 -29.03 20.51 -23.71
C ALA A 438 -28.96 19.94 -22.28
N ILE A 439 -28.10 18.95 -22.02
CA ILE A 439 -27.86 18.39 -20.68
C ILE A 439 -26.72 19.11 -19.93
N HIS A 440 -26.02 20.04 -20.59
CA HIS A 440 -24.92 20.84 -20.05
C HIS A 440 -25.24 22.33 -20.01
N TYR A 441 -26.48 22.69 -19.63
CA TYR A 441 -26.91 24.10 -19.46
C TYR A 441 -26.65 24.99 -20.70
N ASN A 442 -26.85 24.42 -21.89
CA ASN A 442 -26.55 25.04 -23.19
C ASN A 442 -25.09 25.50 -23.37
N LYS A 443 -24.16 24.88 -22.65
CA LYS A 443 -22.72 25.14 -22.78
C LYS A 443 -22.05 24.05 -23.61
N ILE A 444 -21.01 24.47 -24.32
CA ILE A 444 -20.07 23.61 -25.04
C ILE A 444 -18.72 24.00 -24.48
N VAL A 445 -17.99 23.06 -23.91
CA VAL A 445 -16.76 23.34 -23.17
C VAL A 445 -15.72 22.31 -23.55
N ALA A 446 -14.66 22.77 -24.21
CA ALA A 446 -13.53 21.92 -24.54
C ALA A 446 -12.56 21.91 -23.34
N TRP A 447 -12.97 21.23 -22.26
CA TRP A 447 -12.25 21.21 -20.98
C TRP A 447 -10.75 20.94 -21.16
N PRO A 448 -9.87 21.84 -20.67
CA PRO A 448 -8.47 21.82 -21.04
C PRO A 448 -7.74 20.56 -20.54
N GLU A 449 -8.10 20.01 -19.39
CA GLU A 449 -7.48 18.84 -18.77
C GLU A 449 -7.57 17.61 -19.66
N SER A 450 -8.80 17.27 -20.07
CA SER A 450 -9.08 16.14 -20.94
C SER A 450 -8.41 16.31 -22.32
N LYS A 451 -8.20 17.55 -22.79
CA LYS A 451 -7.41 17.82 -24.01
C LYS A 451 -5.92 17.57 -23.81
N GLU A 452 -5.35 17.90 -22.65
CA GLU A 452 -3.94 17.60 -22.35
C GLU A 452 -3.71 16.09 -22.26
N MET A 453 -4.67 15.33 -21.72
CA MET A 453 -4.65 13.86 -21.74
C MET A 453 -4.60 13.32 -23.17
N LYS A 454 -5.53 13.76 -24.02
CA LYS A 454 -5.55 13.35 -25.45
C LYS A 454 -4.27 13.73 -26.17
N LYS A 455 -3.75 14.94 -25.94
CA LYS A 455 -2.50 15.44 -26.53
C LYS A 455 -1.27 14.64 -26.10
N SER A 456 -1.27 14.11 -24.89
CA SER A 456 -0.23 13.20 -24.37
C SER A 456 -0.36 11.77 -24.93
N GLY A 457 -1.39 11.54 -25.75
CA GLY A 457 -1.66 10.28 -26.42
C GLY A 457 -2.29 9.24 -25.50
N PHE A 458 -2.99 9.67 -24.45
CA PHE A 458 -3.92 8.80 -23.72
C PHE A 458 -5.23 8.63 -24.50
N ILE A 459 -5.87 7.49 -24.29
CA ILE A 459 -7.19 7.14 -24.79
C ILE A 459 -8.14 7.03 -23.59
N ASP A 460 -9.30 7.69 -23.68
CA ASP A 460 -10.40 7.57 -22.72
C ASP A 460 -11.12 6.24 -22.97
N SER A 461 -10.91 5.25 -22.11
CA SER A 461 -11.42 3.88 -22.35
C SER A 461 -12.94 3.81 -22.38
N TYR A 462 -13.64 4.68 -21.65
CA TYR A 462 -15.09 4.72 -21.66
C TYR A 462 -15.58 5.28 -23.00
N ARG A 463 -15.05 6.44 -23.41
CA ARG A 463 -15.54 7.13 -24.62
C ARG A 463 -15.07 6.47 -25.92
N GLU A 464 -14.02 5.66 -25.89
CA GLU A 464 -13.63 4.80 -27.00
C GLU A 464 -14.72 3.77 -27.34
N LEU A 465 -15.34 3.18 -26.31
CA LEU A 465 -16.37 2.14 -26.48
C LEU A 465 -17.79 2.72 -26.54
N HIS A 466 -18.02 3.87 -25.90
CA HIS A 466 -19.31 4.55 -25.79
C HIS A 466 -19.32 5.84 -26.59
N ILE A 467 -19.27 5.74 -27.92
CA ILE A 467 -19.01 6.88 -28.81
C ILE A 467 -20.06 8.01 -28.70
N ASP A 468 -21.31 7.68 -28.39
CA ASP A 468 -22.40 8.66 -28.30
C ASP A 468 -22.61 9.15 -26.85
N PRO A 469 -22.19 10.37 -26.50
CA PRO A 469 -22.32 10.89 -25.14
C PRO A 469 -23.76 11.24 -24.72
N LEU A 470 -24.73 11.28 -25.64
CA LEU A 470 -26.15 11.42 -25.26
C LEU A 470 -26.76 10.07 -24.89
N ARG A 471 -26.39 9.01 -25.60
CA ARG A 471 -26.88 7.64 -25.35
C ARG A 471 -26.25 7.07 -24.09
N ASP A 472 -24.94 7.23 -23.97
CA ASP A 472 -24.11 6.64 -22.93
C ASP A 472 -23.32 7.75 -22.22
N PRO A 473 -23.99 8.63 -21.43
CA PRO A 473 -23.34 9.79 -20.81
C PRO A 473 -22.27 9.39 -19.80
N GLY A 474 -22.47 8.27 -19.09
CA GLY A 474 -21.49 7.73 -18.14
C GLY A 474 -21.33 8.59 -16.89
N PHE A 475 -22.40 9.21 -16.39
CA PHE A 475 -22.33 10.07 -15.20
C PHE A 475 -21.74 9.33 -13.99
N THR A 476 -20.66 9.87 -13.44
CA THR A 476 -20.01 9.34 -12.22
C THR A 476 -20.28 10.23 -11.02
N TRP A 477 -20.49 11.53 -11.24
CA TRP A 477 -20.96 12.48 -10.25
C TRP A 477 -22.39 12.92 -10.55
N THR A 478 -23.38 12.82 -9.66
CA THR A 478 -23.39 11.94 -8.49
C THR A 478 -24.55 10.95 -8.57
N PRO A 479 -24.34 9.64 -8.34
CA PRO A 479 -25.42 8.68 -8.15
C PRO A 479 -26.23 8.91 -6.86
N ARG A 480 -25.79 9.80 -5.97
CA ARG A 480 -26.49 10.15 -4.73
C ARG A 480 -27.75 10.97 -4.97
N ALA A 481 -27.77 11.79 -6.03
CA ALA A 481 -28.86 12.72 -6.29
C ALA A 481 -29.94 12.08 -7.18
N ALA A 482 -31.21 12.34 -6.88
CA ALA A 482 -32.30 12.03 -7.79
C ALA A 482 -32.13 12.81 -9.11
N THR A 483 -32.46 12.19 -10.24
CA THR A 483 -32.42 12.81 -11.58
C THR A 483 -33.27 14.08 -11.68
N SER A 484 -34.24 14.26 -10.79
CA SER A 484 -35.14 15.42 -10.72
C SER A 484 -34.63 16.56 -9.84
N SER A 485 -33.42 16.47 -9.27
CA SER A 485 -32.88 17.47 -8.34
C SER A 485 -31.54 18.02 -8.81
N ASP A 486 -31.40 19.34 -8.74
CA ASP A 486 -30.18 20.11 -8.98
C ASP A 486 -29.46 20.49 -7.67
N LYS A 487 -29.95 20.03 -6.52
CA LYS A 487 -29.43 20.38 -5.19
C LYS A 487 -27.94 20.06 -5.03
N TYR A 488 -27.48 18.98 -5.67
CA TYR A 488 -26.11 18.49 -5.61
C TYR A 488 -25.27 18.93 -6.81
N GLY A 489 -25.78 19.89 -7.58
CA GLY A 489 -25.11 20.44 -8.75
C GLY A 489 -25.37 19.67 -10.03
N LEU A 490 -24.58 20.00 -11.04
CA LEU A 490 -24.59 19.35 -12.35
C LEU A 490 -24.08 17.92 -12.22
N ARG A 491 -24.85 16.98 -12.76
CA ARG A 491 -24.39 15.60 -12.94
C ARG A 491 -23.46 15.53 -14.15
N ASP A 492 -22.29 14.94 -13.97
CA ASP A 492 -21.26 14.86 -15.01
C ASP A 492 -20.42 13.58 -14.84
N ARG A 493 -19.65 13.24 -15.87
CA ARG A 493 -18.61 12.22 -15.82
C ARG A 493 -17.29 12.90 -15.48
N ILE A 494 -16.79 12.65 -14.27
CA ILE A 494 -15.54 13.27 -13.77
C ILE A 494 -14.49 12.24 -13.34
N ASP A 495 -14.88 10.96 -13.30
CA ASP A 495 -13.99 9.84 -13.01
C ASP A 495 -13.65 9.11 -14.30
N TYR A 496 -12.36 8.80 -14.50
CA TYR A 496 -11.85 8.28 -15.76
C TYR A 496 -10.90 7.12 -15.58
N ILE A 497 -10.88 6.22 -16.57
CA ILE A 497 -9.77 5.30 -16.83
C ILE A 497 -9.20 5.64 -18.19
N TYR A 498 -8.01 6.25 -18.20
CA TYR A 498 -7.22 6.50 -19.39
C TYR A 498 -6.17 5.41 -19.57
N TYR A 499 -5.82 5.09 -20.81
CA TYR A 499 -4.73 4.16 -21.09
C TYR A 499 -3.86 4.59 -22.27
N LYS A 500 -2.64 4.05 -22.33
CA LYS A 500 -1.65 4.31 -23.37
C LYS A 500 -0.75 3.09 -23.58
N GLY A 501 -0.42 2.81 -24.84
CA GLY A 501 0.44 1.70 -25.27
C GLY A 501 -0.32 0.72 -26.16
N THR A 502 0.35 0.09 -27.12
CA THR A 502 -0.32 -0.78 -28.11
C THR A 502 -0.69 -2.17 -27.61
N SER A 503 -0.19 -2.58 -26.44
CA SER A 503 -0.41 -3.91 -25.85
C SER A 503 -1.72 -4.05 -25.05
N LEU A 504 -2.51 -2.97 -24.96
CA LEU A 504 -3.82 -2.93 -24.32
C LEU A 504 -4.88 -2.53 -25.34
N ASP A 505 -5.99 -3.28 -25.39
CA ASP A 505 -7.22 -2.84 -26.05
C ASP A 505 -8.34 -2.81 -25.01
N ALA A 506 -9.05 -1.69 -24.86
CA ALA A 506 -10.28 -1.69 -24.09
C ALA A 506 -11.35 -2.49 -24.85
N ILE A 507 -11.97 -3.48 -24.18
CA ILE A 507 -13.01 -4.33 -24.78
C ILE A 507 -14.36 -4.17 -24.08
N GLU A 508 -14.36 -3.64 -22.86
CA GLU A 508 -15.55 -3.31 -22.09
C GLU A 508 -15.23 -2.15 -21.15
N SER A 509 -16.14 -1.18 -21.01
CA SER A 509 -16.04 -0.13 -19.99
C SER A 509 -17.44 0.20 -19.47
N LYS A 510 -17.61 0.36 -18.16
CA LYS A 510 -18.92 0.55 -17.51
C LYS A 510 -18.82 1.46 -16.29
N VAL A 511 -19.92 2.15 -16.01
CA VAL A 511 -20.17 2.83 -14.73
C VAL A 511 -20.83 1.84 -13.77
N ILE A 512 -20.40 1.84 -12.52
CA ILE A 512 -20.95 1.04 -11.42
C ILE A 512 -21.48 1.99 -10.34
N ASP A 513 -22.80 2.11 -10.28
CA ASP A 513 -23.54 2.99 -9.36
C ASP A 513 -24.56 2.21 -8.51
N TYR A 514 -24.40 0.88 -8.43
CA TYR A 514 -25.34 -0.01 -7.77
C TYR A 514 -24.71 -0.89 -6.71
N HIS A 515 -25.43 -1.03 -5.59
CA HIS A 515 -25.21 -2.05 -4.57
C HIS A 515 -26.58 -2.63 -4.18
N PRO A 516 -26.73 -3.95 -3.93
CA PRO A 516 -28.04 -4.57 -3.65
C PRO A 516 -28.86 -3.96 -2.51
N ILE A 517 -28.20 -3.27 -1.58
CA ILE A 517 -28.83 -2.61 -0.43
C ILE A 517 -28.88 -1.10 -0.63
N MET A 518 -27.71 -0.47 -0.71
CA MET A 518 -27.54 0.97 -0.90
C MET A 518 -26.12 1.22 -1.37
N PHE A 519 -25.98 2.02 -2.41
CA PHE A 519 -24.67 2.36 -2.98
C PHE A 519 -23.85 3.21 -1.98
N PRO A 520 -22.58 2.88 -1.70
CA PRO A 520 -21.85 3.42 -0.54
C PRO A 520 -21.07 4.71 -0.79
N SER A 521 -21.13 5.29 -1.99
CA SER A 521 -20.38 6.51 -2.36
C SER A 521 -21.28 7.53 -3.08
N ASP A 522 -20.88 8.79 -3.09
CA ASP A 522 -21.45 9.82 -3.95
C ASP A 522 -20.74 9.93 -5.31
N HIS A 523 -19.73 9.09 -5.58
CA HIS A 523 -19.20 8.83 -6.92
C HIS A 523 -19.53 7.40 -7.36
N ALA A 524 -19.99 7.23 -8.60
CA ALA A 524 -20.02 5.92 -9.23
C ALA A 524 -18.61 5.48 -9.61
N ALA A 525 -18.33 4.18 -9.52
CA ALA A 525 -17.04 3.66 -9.97
C ALA A 525 -17.02 3.52 -11.50
N VAL A 526 -15.83 3.56 -12.09
CA VAL A 526 -15.63 3.20 -13.51
C VAL A 526 -14.81 1.92 -13.57
N ILE A 527 -15.28 0.94 -14.34
CA ILE A 527 -14.52 -0.28 -14.61
C ILE A 527 -14.24 -0.39 -16.10
N THR A 528 -13.00 -0.77 -16.45
CA THR A 528 -12.62 -1.11 -17.82
C THR A 528 -11.94 -2.48 -17.84
N VAL A 529 -12.31 -3.31 -18.81
CA VAL A 529 -11.67 -4.58 -19.13
C VAL A 529 -10.75 -4.36 -20.34
N PHE A 530 -9.47 -4.63 -20.14
CA PHE A 530 -8.47 -4.57 -21.20
C PHE A 530 -8.11 -5.98 -21.67
N GLN A 531 -8.08 -6.20 -22.98
CA GLN A 531 -7.43 -7.36 -23.57
C GLN A 531 -5.92 -7.09 -23.66
N LEU A 532 -5.12 -8.03 -23.16
CA LEU A 532 -3.66 -8.00 -23.29
C LEU A 532 -3.25 -8.71 -24.57
N LYS A 533 -2.47 -8.03 -25.43
CA LYS A 533 -1.93 -8.62 -26.66
C LYS A 533 -0.77 -9.60 -26.40
#